data_AF-A0A249T1F0-F1
#
_entry.id   AF-A0A249T1F0-F1
#
_cell.length_a   1.000
_cell.length_b   1.000
_cell.length_c   1.000
_cell.angle_alpha   90.00
_cell.angle_beta   90.00
_cell.angle_gamma   90.00
#
_symmetry.space_group_name_H-M   'P 1'
#
loop_
_entity.id
_entity.type
_entity.pdbx_description
1 polymer ?
#
loop_
_entity_poly.entity_id
_entity_poly.type
_entity_poly.pdbx_seq_one_letter_code
_entity_poly.pdbx_strand_id
1 'polypeptide(L)'
;MAKKSFLDGYKTYNTDSGFGSPDQWRETFKQRMSKDDATLIIKEVAQTPYEILGIKTGASAAEVKAAFRQLIRQWHPDLNQHRITEAEAMSKKIIAAYTLLS
;
A
#
# COMPACT_ATOMS: atom_id res chain seq x y z
N MET A 1 9.77 -13.92 -20.63
CA MET A 1 9.35 -14.20 -19.24
C MET A 1 8.59 -12.98 -18.75
N ALA A 2 7.28 -13.12 -18.49
CA ALA A 2 6.46 -11.99 -18.04
C ALA A 2 6.97 -11.51 -16.67
N LYS A 3 7.30 -10.22 -16.55
CA LYS A 3 7.60 -9.60 -15.26
C LYS A 3 6.32 -9.71 -14.44
N LYS A 4 6.30 -10.55 -13.40
CA LYS A 4 5.18 -10.61 -12.46
C LYS A 4 4.96 -9.20 -11.92
N SER A 5 3.78 -8.63 -12.15
CA SER A 5 3.42 -7.34 -11.58
C SER A 5 3.51 -7.46 -10.06
N PHE A 6 3.81 -6.34 -9.38
CA PHE A 6 3.75 -6.28 -7.91
C PHE A 6 2.38 -6.73 -7.37
N LEU A 7 1.35 -6.69 -8.23
CA LEU A 7 -0.01 -7.15 -7.95
C LEU A 7 -0.35 -8.60 -8.38
N ASP A 8 0.59 -9.35 -8.95
CA ASP A 8 0.34 -10.72 -9.43
C ASP A 8 0.10 -11.66 -8.22
N GLY A 9 -1.17 -11.95 -7.92
CA GLY A 9 -1.62 -12.67 -6.73
C GLY A 9 -2.57 -11.89 -5.82
N TYR A 10 -2.82 -10.60 -6.10
CA TYR A 10 -3.99 -9.92 -5.53
C TYR A 10 -5.23 -10.41 -6.28
N LYS A 11 -6.16 -11.06 -5.59
CA LYS A 11 -7.52 -11.14 -6.10
C LYS A 11 -7.99 -9.69 -6.20
N THR A 12 -8.15 -9.21 -7.43
CA THR A 12 -8.85 -7.96 -7.72
C THR A 12 -10.18 -8.00 -6.98
N TYR A 13 -10.67 -6.84 -6.54
CA TYR A 13 -11.98 -6.61 -5.92
C TYR A 13 -13.05 -6.92 -6.95
N ASN A 14 -13.20 -8.19 -7.27
CA ASN A 14 -14.26 -8.68 -8.11
C ASN A 14 -15.48 -8.79 -7.21
N THR A 15 -16.43 -7.88 -7.42
CA THR A 15 -17.63 -7.68 -6.60
C THR A 15 -18.61 -8.84 -6.64
N ASP A 16 -18.42 -9.83 -7.52
CA ASP A 16 -19.34 -10.97 -7.68
C ASP A 16 -19.21 -12.02 -6.56
N SER A 17 -18.11 -12.07 -5.82
CA SER A 17 -17.92 -13.11 -4.79
C SER A 17 -17.09 -12.63 -3.59
N GLY A 18 -17.61 -11.65 -2.86
CA GLY A 18 -17.23 -11.34 -1.47
C GLY A 18 -15.84 -10.74 -1.24
N PHE A 19 -15.77 -9.81 -0.29
CA PHE A 19 -14.51 -9.20 0.15
C PHE A 19 -13.53 -10.28 0.64
N GLY A 20 -12.33 -10.34 0.05
CA GLY A 20 -11.21 -11.07 0.66
C GLY A 20 -10.99 -10.59 2.10
N SER A 21 -10.74 -11.52 3.03
CA SER A 21 -10.63 -11.19 4.45
C SER A 21 -9.50 -10.16 4.67
N PRO A 22 -9.78 -9.01 5.34
CA PRO A 22 -8.76 -8.04 5.73
C PRO A 22 -7.59 -8.66 6.51
N ASP A 23 -7.81 -9.81 7.14
CA ASP A 23 -6.78 -10.53 7.89
C ASP A 23 -5.86 -11.37 6.98
N GLN A 24 -6.39 -11.95 5.89
CA GLN A 24 -5.56 -12.59 4.87
C GLN A 24 -4.65 -11.58 4.17
N TRP A 25 -5.15 -10.35 3.99
CA TRP A 25 -4.35 -9.24 3.48
C TRP A 25 -3.22 -8.89 4.45
N ARG A 26 -3.48 -8.83 5.76
CA ARG A 26 -2.45 -8.58 6.79
C ARG A 26 -1.36 -9.66 6.86
N GLU A 27 -1.74 -10.93 6.74
CA GLU A 27 -0.81 -12.06 6.84
C GLU A 27 0.14 -12.11 5.63
N THR A 28 -0.42 -11.98 4.42
CA THR A 28 0.37 -11.98 3.18
C THR A 28 1.25 -10.74 3.00
N PHE A 29 0.84 -9.61 3.59
CA PHE A 29 1.59 -8.34 3.59
C PHE A 29 2.92 -8.45 4.32
N LYS A 30 2.94 -9.06 5.53
CA LYS A 30 4.16 -9.23 6.33
C LYS A 30 5.22 -10.09 5.65
N GLN A 31 4.80 -11.03 4.81
CA GLN A 31 5.71 -11.94 4.11
C GLN A 31 6.39 -11.31 2.88
N ARG A 32 5.88 -10.18 2.36
CA ARG A 32 6.26 -9.67 1.03
C ARG A 32 6.95 -8.32 1.01
N MET A 33 6.84 -7.52 2.07
CA MET A 33 7.49 -6.21 2.14
C MET A 33 8.31 -6.12 3.41
N SER A 34 9.62 -6.34 3.28
CA SER A 34 10.55 -6.13 4.38
C SER A 34 10.70 -4.63 4.67
N LYS A 35 11.18 -4.28 5.87
CA LYS A 35 11.54 -2.89 6.19
C LYS A 35 12.63 -2.37 5.25
N ASP A 36 13.50 -3.25 4.75
CA ASP A 36 14.55 -2.89 3.81
C ASP A 36 13.98 -2.52 2.44
N ASP A 37 13.04 -3.31 1.91
CA ASP A 37 12.34 -3.01 0.65
C ASP A 37 11.55 -1.70 0.76
N ALA A 38 10.85 -1.51 1.89
CA ALA A 38 10.13 -0.27 2.16
C ALA A 38 11.09 0.93 2.20
N THR A 39 12.25 0.79 2.85
CA THR A 39 13.27 1.84 2.91
C THR A 39 13.80 2.20 1.52
N LEU A 40 14.06 1.21 0.66
CA LEU A 40 14.52 1.44 -0.71
C LEU A 40 13.49 2.22 -1.52
N ILE A 41 12.22 1.82 -1.45
CA ILE A 41 11.13 2.51 -2.15
C ILE A 41 10.99 3.96 -1.69
N ILE A 42 11.06 4.22 -0.38
CA ILE A 42 10.96 5.58 0.16
C ILE A 42 12.18 6.43 -0.27
N LYS A 43 13.38 5.85 -0.26
CA LYS A 43 14.60 6.54 -0.74
C LYS A 43 14.52 6.94 -2.21
N GLU A 44 13.95 6.08 -3.07
CA GLU A 44 13.78 6.38 -4.50
C GLU A 44 12.81 7.55 -4.75
N VAL A 45 11.81 7.73 -3.89
CA VAL A 45 10.75 8.75 -4.06
C VAL A 45 11.16 10.11 -3.50
N ALA A 46 12.24 10.17 -2.71
CA ALA A 46 12.74 11.39 -2.05
C ALA A 46 11.68 12.12 -1.20
N GLN A 47 10.70 11.38 -0.66
CA GLN A 47 9.68 11.88 0.25
C GLN A 47 9.75 11.12 1.57
N THR A 48 9.33 11.75 2.66
CA THR A 48 9.25 11.08 3.97
C THR A 48 7.99 10.19 4.05
N PRO A 49 8.01 9.13 4.88
CA PRO A 49 6.83 8.31 5.12
C PRO A 49 5.62 9.12 5.63
N TYR A 50 5.87 10.16 6.43
CA TYR A 50 4.83 11.04 6.95
C TYR A 50 4.18 11.89 5.84
N GLU A 51 4.98 12.42 4.91
CA GLU A 51 4.46 13.18 3.75
C GLU A 51 3.63 12.30 2.82
N ILE A 52 4.06 11.07 2.57
CA ILE A 52 3.31 10.11 1.72
C ILE A 52 1.95 9.78 2.36
N LEU A 53 1.91 9.65 3.68
CA LEU A 53 0.66 9.43 4.41
C LEU A 53 -0.13 10.73 4.66
N GLY A 54 0.43 11.90 4.35
CA GLY A 54 -0.23 13.19 4.57
C GLY A 54 -0.44 13.53 6.05
N ILE A 55 0.42 13.04 6.94
CA ILE A 55 0.32 13.23 8.40
C ILE A 55 1.53 13.99 8.94
N LYS A 56 1.41 14.51 10.16
CA LYS A 56 2.50 15.22 10.83
C LYS A 56 3.60 14.24 11.27
N THR A 57 4.84 14.71 11.26
CA THR A 57 5.97 13.98 11.84
C THR A 57 5.71 13.72 13.33
N GLY A 58 5.85 12.48 13.77
CA GLY A 58 5.55 12.09 15.16
C GLY A 58 4.06 11.84 15.43
N ALA A 59 3.23 11.71 14.39
CA ALA A 59 1.86 11.24 14.52
C ALA A 59 1.80 9.88 15.22
N SER A 60 0.72 9.67 15.98
CA SER A 60 0.49 8.42 16.71
C SER A 60 0.27 7.23 15.77
N ALA A 61 0.51 6.02 16.26
CA ALA A 61 0.25 4.79 15.50
C ALA A 61 -1.22 4.68 15.03
N ALA A 62 -2.17 5.25 15.79
CA ALA A 62 -3.57 5.30 15.42
C ALA A 62 -3.82 6.18 14.18
N GLU A 63 -3.18 7.35 14.12
CA GLU A 63 -3.23 8.27 12.98
C GLU A 63 -2.56 7.68 11.74
N VAL A 64 -1.37 7.09 11.90
CA VAL A 64 -0.66 6.36 10.83
C VAL A 64 -1.57 5.30 10.22
N LYS A 65 -2.21 4.48 11.06
CA LYS A 65 -3.11 3.41 10.60
C LYS A 65 -4.38 3.98 9.96
N ALA A 66 -4.89 5.11 10.42
CA ALA A 66 -6.08 5.75 9.86
C ALA A 66 -5.81 6.31 8.46
N ALA A 67 -4.72 7.09 8.32
CA ALA A 67 -4.28 7.65 7.05
C ALA A 67 -3.99 6.57 6.01
N PHE A 68 -3.28 5.51 6.42
CA PHE A 68 -3.01 4.35 5.57
C PHE A 68 -4.30 3.73 4.99
N ARG A 69 -5.31 3.46 5.84
CA ARG A 69 -6.58 2.87 5.40
C ARG A 69 -7.33 3.76 4.42
N GLN A 70 -7.33 5.06 4.66
CA GLN A 70 -7.99 6.04 3.78
C GLN A 70 -7.32 6.09 2.41
N LEU A 71 -5.99 6.18 2.39
CA LEU A 71 -5.21 6.31 1.16
C LEU A 71 -5.24 5.04 0.31
N ILE A 72 -5.15 3.85 0.91
CA ILE A 72 -5.27 2.59 0.17
C ILE A 72 -6.66 2.43 -0.44
N ARG A 73 -7.72 2.83 0.26
CA ARG A 73 -9.06 2.82 -0.33
C ARG A 73 -9.17 3.81 -1.49
N GLN A 74 -8.53 4.96 -1.40
CA GLN A 74 -8.55 5.96 -2.47
C GLN A 74 -7.77 5.51 -3.70
N TRP A 75 -6.58 4.93 -3.50
CA TRP A 75 -5.65 4.56 -4.56
C TRP A 75 -5.68 3.08 -4.92
N HIS A 76 -6.69 2.33 -4.46
CA HIS A 76 -6.80 0.91 -4.75
C HIS A 76 -6.91 0.68 -6.27
N PRO A 77 -6.08 -0.17 -6.89
CA PRO A 77 -6.10 -0.39 -8.34
C PRO A 77 -7.46 -0.86 -8.87
N ASP A 78 -8.22 -1.61 -8.07
CA ASP A 78 -9.56 -2.03 -8.48
C ASP A 78 -10.60 -0.92 -8.53
N LEU A 79 -10.43 0.12 -7.71
CA LEU A 79 -11.27 1.32 -7.77
C LEU A 79 -10.77 2.31 -8.82
N ASN A 80 -9.55 2.09 -9.32
CA ASN A 80 -8.82 2.99 -10.20
C ASN A 80 -8.38 2.28 -11.49
N GLN A 81 -9.25 1.44 -12.06
CA GLN A 81 -8.95 0.65 -13.26
C GLN A 81 -8.59 1.50 -14.49
N HIS A 82 -9.08 2.75 -14.52
CA HIS A 82 -8.75 3.72 -15.56
C HIS A 82 -7.32 4.28 -15.44
N ARG A 83 -6.67 4.11 -14.29
CA ARG A 83 -5.31 4.62 -13.98
C ARG A 83 -4.51 3.60 -13.16
N ILE A 84 -4.54 2.33 -13.57
CA ILE A 84 -3.94 1.21 -12.83
C ILE A 84 -2.48 1.48 -12.48
N THR A 85 -1.68 1.95 -13.44
CA THR A 85 -0.24 2.20 -13.24
C THR A 85 0.03 3.22 -12.14
N GLU A 86 -0.77 4.29 -12.09
CA GLU A 86 -0.66 5.32 -11.06
C GLU A 86 -1.15 4.80 -9.70
N ALA A 87 -2.27 4.07 -9.70
CA ALA A 87 -2.86 3.46 -8.52
C ALA A 87 -1.92 2.45 -7.86
N GLU A 88 -1.25 1.61 -8.66
CA GLU A 88 -0.22 0.68 -8.21
C GLU A 88 0.98 1.41 -7.61
N ALA A 89 1.50 2.42 -8.32
CA ALA A 89 2.64 3.21 -7.85
C ALA A 89 2.33 3.92 -6.52
N MET A 90 1.15 4.54 -6.41
CA MET A 90 0.72 5.21 -5.18
C MET A 90 0.48 4.21 -4.05
N SER A 91 -0.25 3.12 -4.30
CA SER A 91 -0.51 2.08 -3.30
C SER A 91 0.80 1.50 -2.75
N LYS A 92 1.79 1.25 -3.62
CA LYS A 92 3.12 0.77 -3.22
C LYS A 92 3.84 1.75 -2.28
N LYS A 93 3.79 3.06 -2.57
CA LYS A 93 4.37 4.11 -1.72
C LYS A 93 3.67 4.19 -0.35
N ILE A 94 2.34 4.20 -0.36
CA ILE A 94 1.51 4.26 0.85
C ILE A 94 1.81 3.07 1.76
N ILE A 95 1.92 1.88 1.16
CA ILE A 95 2.31 0.66 1.86
C ILE A 95 3.70 0.78 2.45
N ALA A 96 4.71 1.19 1.67
CA ALA A 96 6.08 1.31 2.13
C ALA A 96 6.18 2.30 3.31
N ALA A 97 5.49 3.44 3.22
CA ALA A 97 5.44 4.42 4.29
C ALA A 97 4.83 3.85 5.58
N TYR A 98 3.72 3.11 5.46
CA TYR A 98 3.10 2.44 6.62
C TYR A 98 4.02 1.39 7.25
N THR A 99 4.70 0.56 6.44
CA THR A 99 5.64 -0.47 6.93
C THR A 99 6.82 0.12 7.72
N LEU A 100 7.25 1.34 7.40
CA LEU A 100 8.31 2.01 8.16
C LEU A 100 7.81 2.66 9.45
N LEU A 101 6.55 3.09 9.49
CA LEU A 101 5.96 3.82 10.62
C LEU A 101 5.18 2.93 11.60
N SER A 102 4.85 1.68 11.22
CA SER A 102 4.17 0.69 12.08
C SER A 102 5.16 -0.33 12.67
#